data_AF-A0A3N5K204-F1
#
_entry.id   AF-A0A3N5K204-F1
#
_cell.length_a   1.000
_cell.length_b   1.000
_cell.length_c   1.000
_cell.angle_alpha   90.00
_cell.angle_beta   90.00
_cell.angle_gamma   90.00
#
_symmetry.space_group_name_H-M   'P 1'
#
loop_
_entity.id
_entity.type
_entity.pdbx_description
1 polymer ?
#
loop_
_entity_poly.entity_id
_entity_poly.type
_entity_poly.pdbx_seq_one_letter_code
_entity_poly.pdbx_strand_id
1 'polypeptide(L)'
;MNGIPESFRAFRIHEDATGYRSGVESIALDDLSEGEVTIRVSWSGINYKDALAATGKGRILKRFPLVGGIDVAGTVVQSASDDFQPGDAVLANG
;
A
#
# COMPACT_ATOMS: atom_id res chain seq x y z
N MET A 1 -4.12 21.35 -11.27
CA MET A 1 -4.47 21.09 -9.86
C MET A 1 -3.94 19.72 -9.52
N ASN A 2 -2.84 19.63 -8.77
CA ASN A 2 -2.24 18.34 -8.41
C ASN A 2 -3.23 17.60 -7.52
N GLY A 3 -3.82 16.53 -8.04
CA GLY A 3 -4.88 15.77 -7.35
C GLY A 3 -4.37 14.88 -6.22
N ILE A 4 -3.06 14.86 -5.93
CA ILE A 4 -2.45 13.97 -4.93
C ILE A 4 -2.67 14.59 -3.54
N PRO A 5 -3.31 13.88 -2.59
CA PRO A 5 -3.55 14.39 -1.26
C PRO A 5 -2.27 14.37 -0.41
N GLU A 6 -2.17 15.27 0.57
CA GLU A 6 -1.07 15.26 1.56
C GLU A 6 -1.05 13.99 2.42
N SER A 7 -2.23 13.38 2.62
CA SER A 7 -2.36 12.11 3.35
C SER A 7 -3.52 11.27 2.83
N PHE A 8 -3.47 9.97 3.09
CA PHE A 8 -4.51 9.02 2.70
C PHE A 8 -4.60 7.88 3.72
N ARG A 9 -5.72 7.15 3.68
CA ARG A 9 -5.94 6.00 4.57
C ARG A 9 -5.25 4.76 4.03
N ALA A 10 -4.52 4.07 4.89
CA ALA A 10 -3.86 2.81 4.58
C ALA A 10 -4.11 1.79 5.69
N PHE A 11 -4.20 0.50 5.33
CA PHE A 11 -4.20 -0.58 6.31
C PHE A 11 -2.76 -0.87 6.70
N ARG A 12 -2.38 -0.53 7.93
CA ARG A 12 -0.99 -0.51 8.39
C ARG A 12 -0.77 -1.57 9.45
N ILE A 13 0.36 -2.24 9.34
CA ILE A 13 0.76 -3.36 10.18
C ILE A 13 2.06 -2.96 10.89
N HIS A 14 2.06 -3.08 12.20
CA HIS A 14 3.15 -2.70 13.08
C HIS A 14 3.59 -3.91 13.92
N GLU A 15 4.90 -4.03 14.14
CA GLU A 15 5.50 -4.91 15.13
C GLU A 15 6.63 -4.13 15.80
N ASP A 16 6.41 -3.73 17.05
CA ASP A 16 7.36 -2.94 17.84
C ASP A 16 7.26 -3.33 19.33
N ALA A 17 7.86 -2.54 20.23
CA ALA A 17 7.85 -2.79 21.67
C ALA A 17 6.44 -2.85 22.30
N THR A 18 5.42 -2.30 21.63
CA THR A 18 4.01 -2.35 22.05
C THR A 18 3.29 -3.60 21.54
N GLY A 19 3.97 -4.44 20.76
CA GLY A 19 3.46 -5.69 20.21
C GLY A 19 2.98 -5.57 18.77
N TYR A 20 2.33 -6.64 18.31
CA TYR A 20 1.80 -6.76 16.96
C TYR A 20 0.41 -6.13 16.85
N ARG A 21 0.23 -5.19 15.92
CA ARG A 21 -1.08 -4.56 15.69
C ARG A 21 -1.28 -4.24 14.21
N SER A 22 -2.54 -4.26 13.77
CA SER A 22 -2.93 -3.81 12.44
C SER A 22 -4.21 -2.99 12.50
N GLY A 23 -4.36 -2.04 11.58
CA GLY A 23 -5.52 -1.15 11.54
C GLY A 23 -5.45 -0.14 10.41
N VAL A 24 -6.57 0.56 10.17
CA VAL A 24 -6.58 1.66 9.20
C VAL A 24 -6.08 2.93 9.89
N GLU A 25 -5.03 3.53 9.35
CA GLU A 25 -4.48 4.81 9.81
C GLU A 25 -4.28 5.76 8.62
N SER A 26 -4.12 7.06 8.92
CA SER A 26 -3.78 8.06 7.91
C SER A 26 -2.26 8.15 7.79
N ILE A 27 -1.72 8.09 6.57
CA ILE A 27 -0.29 8.19 6.28
C ILE A 27 -0.04 9.23 5.18
N ALA A 28 1.17 9.79 5.14
CA ALA A 28 1.62 10.68 4.07
C ALA A 28 2.13 9.88 2.86
N LEU A 29 2.34 10.56 1.73
CA LEU A 29 2.99 9.93 0.57
C LEU A 29 4.40 9.43 0.89
N ASP A 30 5.14 10.17 1.72
CA ASP A 30 6.52 9.85 2.12
C ASP A 30 6.61 8.63 3.05
N ASP A 31 5.48 8.13 3.58
CA ASP A 31 5.42 6.89 4.35
C ASP A 31 5.33 5.63 3.47
N LEU A 32 5.19 5.80 2.15
CA LEU A 32 5.21 4.70 1.19
C LEU A 32 6.62 4.13 1.03
N SER A 33 6.68 2.84 0.70
CA SER A 33 7.94 2.24 0.22
C SER A 33 8.42 2.95 -1.04
N GLU A 34 9.74 3.02 -1.21
CA GLU A 34 10.35 3.51 -2.46
C GLU A 34 9.78 2.79 -3.68
N GLY A 35 9.49 3.57 -4.73
CA GLY A 35 8.93 3.08 -6.00
C GLY A 35 8.84 4.19 -7.03
N GLU A 36 8.62 3.81 -8.29
CA GLU A 36 8.67 4.73 -9.44
C GLU A 36 7.29 5.23 -9.87
N VAL A 37 6.22 4.51 -9.52
CA VAL A 37 4.85 4.78 -9.97
C VAL A 37 3.94 4.97 -8.76
N THR A 38 3.30 6.13 -8.67
CA THR A 38 2.27 6.41 -7.67
C THR A 38 0.90 6.14 -8.26
N ILE A 39 0.14 5.26 -7.62
CA ILE A 39 -1.18 4.81 -8.07
C ILE A 39 -2.25 5.31 -7.10
N ARG A 40 -3.27 6.00 -7.61
CA ARG A 40 -4.51 6.20 -6.86
C ARG A 40 -5.31 4.90 -6.91
N VAL A 41 -5.32 4.21 -5.78
CA VAL A 41 -6.04 2.94 -5.62
C VAL A 41 -7.54 3.18 -5.70
N SER A 42 -8.22 2.39 -6.53
CA SER A 42 -9.69 2.32 -6.59
C SER A 42 -10.20 1.07 -5.89
N TRP A 43 -9.50 -0.05 -6.05
CA TRP A 43 -9.89 -1.35 -5.52
C TRP A 43 -8.66 -2.17 -5.11
N SER A 44 -8.84 -3.00 -4.10
CA SER A 44 -7.89 -4.02 -3.66
C SER A 44 -8.68 -5.19 -3.08
N GLY A 45 -8.17 -6.40 -3.27
CA GLY A 45 -8.75 -7.63 -2.76
C GLY A 45 -8.32 -7.91 -1.32
N ILE A 46 -9.02 -8.85 -0.68
CA ILE A 46 -8.59 -9.43 0.59
C ILE A 46 -8.33 -10.90 0.35
N ASN A 47 -7.06 -11.30 0.46
CA ASN A 47 -6.60 -12.66 0.26
C ASN A 47 -6.27 -13.32 1.61
N TYR A 48 -6.15 -14.65 1.62
CA TYR A 48 -5.77 -15.39 2.83
C TYR A 48 -4.41 -14.92 3.39
N LYS A 49 -3.46 -14.59 2.51
CA LYS A 49 -2.16 -14.06 2.91
C LYS A 49 -2.24 -12.67 3.56
N ASP A 50 -3.22 -11.85 3.19
CA ASP A 50 -3.46 -10.56 3.85
C ASP A 50 -3.96 -10.77 5.29
N ALA A 51 -4.82 -11.76 5.52
CA ALA A 51 -5.25 -12.12 6.88
C ALA A 51 -4.11 -12.69 7.73
N LEU A 52 -3.23 -13.52 7.14
CA LEU A 52 -2.04 -14.04 7.81
C LEU A 52 -1.04 -12.93 8.16
N ALA A 53 -0.88 -11.95 7.26
CA ALA A 53 -0.13 -10.74 7.52
C ALA A 53 -0.80 -9.95 8.66
N ALA A 54 -2.05 -9.52 8.51
CA ALA A 54 -2.75 -8.69 9.48
C ALA A 54 -2.77 -9.23 10.92
N THR A 55 -2.74 -10.56 11.08
CA THR A 55 -2.78 -11.24 12.40
C THR A 55 -1.42 -11.66 12.93
N GLY A 56 -0.34 -11.50 12.16
CA GLY A 56 1.00 -11.96 12.52
C GLY A 56 1.20 -13.48 12.50
N LYS A 57 0.14 -14.27 12.26
CA LYS A 57 0.19 -15.74 12.31
C LYS A 57 1.04 -16.38 11.21
N GLY A 58 1.20 -15.70 10.07
CA GLY A 58 2.00 -16.23 8.96
C GLY A 58 3.51 -16.03 9.11
N ARG A 59 3.96 -15.09 9.96
CA ARG A 59 5.36 -14.60 10.03
C ARG A 59 5.98 -14.35 8.63
N ILE A 60 5.14 -13.88 7.70
CA ILE A 60 5.51 -13.65 6.29
C ILE A 60 6.10 -12.26 6.06
N LEU A 61 5.80 -11.31 6.94
CA LEU A 61 6.30 -9.94 6.85
C LEU A 61 7.72 -9.87 7.45
N LYS A 62 8.58 -9.11 6.78
CA LYS A 62 10.01 -8.96 7.16
C LYS A 62 10.37 -7.55 7.64
N ARG A 63 9.49 -6.58 7.43
CA ARG A 63 9.71 -5.16 7.72
C ARG A 63 8.44 -4.56 8.29
N PHE A 64 8.59 -3.64 9.22
CA PHE A 64 7.52 -2.89 9.88
C PHE A 64 7.96 -1.43 10.06
N PRO A 65 7.02 -0.46 10.03
CA PRO A 65 5.62 -0.63 9.64
C PRO A 65 5.47 -0.94 8.14
N LEU A 66 4.36 -1.60 7.76
CA LEU A 66 4.08 -1.96 6.37
C LEU A 66 2.62 -1.68 6.02
N VAL A 67 2.37 -1.22 4.79
CA VAL A 67 1.02 -1.18 4.20
C VAL A 67 0.63 -2.60 3.77
N GLY A 68 -0.45 -3.13 4.33
CA GLY A 68 -0.99 -4.43 3.95
C GLY A 68 -1.75 -4.39 2.62
N GLY A 69 -1.87 -5.55 1.98
CA GLY A 69 -2.41 -5.71 0.63
C GLY A 69 -1.34 -6.22 -0.34
N ILE A 70 -1.77 -7.04 -1.28
CA ILE A 70 -0.91 -7.74 -2.26
C ILE A 70 -1.42 -7.58 -3.70
N ASP A 71 -2.56 -6.94 -3.86
CA ASP A 71 -3.15 -6.59 -5.13
C ASP A 71 -3.74 -5.17 -5.08
N VAL A 72 -3.77 -4.52 -6.23
CA VAL A 72 -4.28 -3.16 -6.37
C VAL A 72 -4.70 -2.90 -7.81
N ALA A 73 -5.89 -2.32 -7.99
CA ALA A 73 -6.35 -1.77 -9.26
C ALA A 73 -6.64 -0.28 -9.08
N GLY A 74 -6.13 0.55 -10.00
CA GLY A 74 -6.21 1.99 -9.85
C GLY A 74 -5.74 2.75 -11.07
N THR A 75 -5.44 4.03 -10.85
CA THR A 75 -4.98 4.94 -11.91
C THR A 75 -3.65 5.56 -11.53
N VAL A 76 -2.70 5.59 -12.45
CA VAL A 76 -1.41 6.26 -12.26
C VAL A 76 -1.65 7.76 -12.09
N VAL A 77 -1.10 8.34 -11.01
CA VAL A 77 -1.16 9.79 -10.74
C VAL A 77 0.19 10.48 -10.89
N GLN A 78 1.28 9.71 -10.78
CA GLN A 78 2.65 10.17 -11.03
C GLN A 78 3.51 8.96 -11.42
N SER A 79 4.45 9.16 -12.34
CA SER A 79 5.39 8.12 -12.77
C SER A 79 6.76 8.73 -13.05
N ALA A 80 7.81 8.03 -12.65
CA ALA A 80 9.19 8.24 -13.08
C ALA A 80 9.67 7.13 -14.06
N SER A 81 8.80 6.19 -14.39
CA SER A 81 9.05 5.12 -15.37
C SER A 81 8.52 5.52 -16.75
N ASP A 82 9.23 5.15 -17.80
CA ASP A 82 8.81 5.37 -19.20
C ASP A 82 7.65 4.43 -19.62
N ASP A 83 7.39 3.37 -18.85
CA ASP A 83 6.38 2.35 -19.18
C ASP A 83 4.96 2.76 -18.75
N PHE A 84 4.83 3.74 -17.85
CA PHE A 84 3.55 4.17 -17.27
C PHE A 84 3.45 5.69 -17.24
N GLN A 85 2.29 6.22 -17.61
CA GLN A 85 2.02 7.65 -17.63
C GLN A 85 0.81 8.00 -16.73
N PRO A 86 0.77 9.22 -16.15
CA PRO A 86 -0.40 9.68 -15.43
C PRO A 86 -1.68 9.55 -16.26
N GLY A 87 -2.71 8.93 -15.68
CA GLY A 87 -3.98 8.62 -16.35
C GLY A 87 -4.14 7.15 -16.75
N ASP A 88 -3.06 6.36 -16.80
CA ASP A 88 -3.15 4.94 -17.13
C ASP A 88 -3.92 4.16 -16.06
N ALA A 89 -4.82 3.29 -16.51
CA ALA A 89 -5.44 2.30 -15.65
C ALA A 89 -4.48 1.11 -15.48
N VAL A 90 -4.19 0.75 -14.24
CA VAL A 90 -3.20 -0.27 -13.89
C VAL A 90 -3.75 -1.27 -12.89
N LEU A 91 -3.22 -2.49 -12.98
CA LEU A 91 -3.40 -3.57 -12.02
C LEU A 91 -1.99 -4.06 -11.62
N ALA A 92 -1.72 -4.11 -10.32
CA ALA A 92 -0.56 -4.83 -9.80
C ALA A 92 -1.05 -5.92 -8.84
N ASN A 93 -0.55 -7.14 -9.02
CA ASN A 93 -0.91 -8.29 -8.21
C ASN A 93 0.28 -9.26 -8.13
N GLY A 94 0.45 -9.96 -7.01
CA GLY A 94 1.51 -10.96 -6.82
C GLY A 94 1.46 -11.62 -5.46
#